data_AF-A0A524FCL2-F1
#
_entry.id   AF-A0A524FCL2-F1
#
_cell.length_a   1.000
_cell.length_b   1.000
_cell.length_c   1.000
_cell.angle_alpha   90.00
_cell.angle_beta   90.00
_cell.angle_gamma   90.00
#
_symmetry.space_group_name_H-M   'P 1'
#
loop_
_entity.id
_entity.type
_entity.pdbx_description
1 polymer ?
#
loop_
_entity_poly.entity_id
_entity_poly.type
_entity_poly.pdbx_seq_one_letter_code
_entity_poly.pdbx_strand_id
1 'polypeptide(L)'
;MNGIIIYFLLGGIISITLFLIIFYLFKKLKTYFAKRYIPESATSFKCTDGHIVRSKAELIIDNYLYNCNISHEYEKAIKVNGKTILYDWYLPEFEIYIEYWGFYGKNYMKRKEEKIKLYKKGKLKLISIEDIMFKDIYFHLEELLKEYVKFLDSKKHCPNCGVLLDDRF
;
A
#
# COMPACT_ATOMS: atom_id res chain seq x y z
N MET A 1 34.91 -52.38 -32.63
CA MET A 1 34.08 -52.14 -31.42
C MET A 1 34.15 -50.71 -30.92
N ASN A 2 35.33 -50.08 -30.89
CA ASN A 2 35.53 -48.74 -30.32
C ASN A 2 34.82 -47.59 -31.09
N GLY A 3 34.75 -47.65 -32.42
CA GLY A 3 34.11 -46.60 -33.22
C GLY A 3 32.60 -46.46 -32.97
N ILE A 4 31.88 -47.58 -32.85
CA ILE A 4 30.41 -47.58 -32.62
C ILE A 4 30.08 -46.96 -31.27
N ILE A 5 30.87 -47.26 -30.24
CA ILE A 5 30.72 -46.69 -28.90
C ILE A 5 30.95 -45.18 -28.92
N ILE A 6 31.94 -44.69 -29.67
CA ILE A 6 32.22 -43.26 -29.81
C ILE A 6 31.05 -42.52 -30.49
N TYR A 7 30.50 -43.07 -31.58
CA TYR A 7 29.33 -42.47 -32.24
C TYR A 7 28.09 -42.44 -31.34
N PHE A 8 27.89 -43.48 -30.54
CA PHE A 8 26.79 -43.54 -29.57
C PHE A 8 26.92 -42.46 -28.47
N LEU A 9 28.13 -42.27 -27.93
CA LEU A 9 28.41 -41.23 -26.93
C LEU A 9 28.26 -39.81 -27.51
N LEU A 10 28.79 -39.56 -28.71
CA LEU A 10 28.64 -38.28 -29.41
C LEU A 10 27.17 -37.96 -29.72
N GLY A 11 26.40 -38.95 -30.19
CA GLY A 11 24.97 -38.81 -30.40
C GLY A 11 24.21 -38.48 -29.11
N GLY A 12 24.59 -39.09 -28.00
CA GLY A 12 24.05 -38.78 -26.67
C GLY A 12 24.31 -37.33 -26.25
N ILE A 13 25.53 -36.83 -26.42
CA ILE A 13 25.90 -35.43 -26.08
C ILE A 13 25.13 -34.44 -26.96
N ILE A 14 25.02 -34.70 -28.26
CA ILE A 14 24.26 -33.85 -29.19
C ILE A 14 22.77 -33.83 -28.81
N SER A 15 22.20 -34.98 -28.47
CA SER A 15 20.81 -35.07 -28.03
C SER A 15 20.54 -34.28 -26.74
N ILE A 16 21.43 -34.39 -25.75
CA ILE A 16 21.31 -33.66 -24.48
C ILE A 16 21.44 -32.15 -24.70
N THR A 17 22.42 -31.71 -25.50
CA THR A 17 22.62 -30.28 -25.78
C THR A 17 21.43 -29.68 -26.55
N LEU A 18 20.89 -30.39 -27.55
CA LEU A 18 19.70 -29.98 -28.26
C LEU A 18 18.47 -29.89 -27.34
N PHE A 19 18.29 -30.87 -26.46
CA PHE A 19 17.21 -30.88 -25.47
C PHE A 19 17.29 -29.67 -24.53
N LEU A 20 18.47 -29.32 -24.02
CA LEU A 20 18.66 -28.16 -23.15
C LEU A 20 18.36 -26.84 -23.87
N ILE A 21 18.74 -26.71 -25.14
CA ILE A 21 18.41 -25.53 -25.96
C ILE A 21 16.90 -25.42 -26.16
N ILE A 22 16.24 -26.51 -26.54
CA ILE A 22 14.78 -26.55 -26.71
C ILE A 22 14.09 -26.21 -25.39
N PHE A 23 14.51 -26.79 -24.28
CA PHE A 23 13.96 -26.50 -22.96
C PHE A 23 14.13 -25.03 -22.56
N TYR A 24 15.29 -24.44 -22.84
CA TYR A 24 15.52 -23.01 -22.63
C TYR A 24 14.59 -22.15 -23.49
N LEU A 25 14.43 -22.48 -24.77
CA LEU A 25 13.52 -21.77 -25.68
C LEU A 25 12.07 -21.89 -25.21
N PHE A 26 11.62 -23.06 -24.76
CA PHE A 26 10.29 -23.26 -24.18
C PHE A 26 10.06 -22.42 -22.91
N LYS A 27 11.07 -22.34 -22.02
CA LYS A 27 11.00 -21.45 -20.85
C LYS A 27 10.87 -19.99 -21.27
N LYS A 28 11.70 -19.53 -22.21
CA LYS A 28 11.68 -18.16 -22.73
C LYS A 28 10.35 -17.83 -23.40
N LEU A 29 9.80 -18.78 -24.15
CA LEU A 29 8.50 -18.64 -24.81
C LEU A 29 7.35 -18.57 -23.79
N LYS A 30 7.36 -19.44 -22.77
CA LYS A 30 6.38 -19.41 -21.68
C LYS A 30 6.42 -18.08 -20.91
N THR A 31 7.62 -17.52 -20.68
CA THR A 31 7.74 -16.19 -20.07
C THR A 31 7.29 -15.07 -21.00
N TYR A 32 7.47 -15.21 -22.31
CA TYR A 32 7.01 -14.21 -23.29
C TYR A 32 5.48 -14.19 -23.42
N PHE A 33 4.83 -15.36 -23.36
CA PHE A 33 3.37 -15.50 -23.43
C PHE A 33 2.65 -15.45 -22.07
N ALA A 34 3.38 -15.36 -20.96
CA ALA A 34 2.79 -15.09 -19.66
C ALA A 34 2.17 -13.68 -19.70
N LYS A 35 0.86 -13.62 -20.02
CA LYS A 35 0.08 -12.39 -20.02
C LYS A 35 0.34 -11.64 -18.71
N ARG A 36 0.57 -10.34 -18.80
CA ARG A 36 0.55 -9.47 -17.61
C ARG A 36 -0.83 -9.63 -16.96
N TYR A 37 -0.84 -10.05 -15.69
CA TYR A 37 -2.06 -10.07 -14.90
C TYR A 37 -2.58 -8.63 -14.81
N ILE A 38 -3.81 -8.43 -15.29
CA ILE A 38 -4.52 -7.15 -15.16
C ILE A 38 -5.54 -7.39 -14.05
N PRO A 39 -5.48 -6.65 -12.94
CA PRO A 39 -6.46 -6.82 -11.87
C PRO A 39 -7.85 -6.45 -12.39
N GLU A 40 -8.86 -7.21 -11.99
CA GLU A 40 -10.27 -6.92 -12.32
C GLU A 40 -10.82 -5.71 -11.54
N SER A 41 -10.07 -5.22 -10.56
CA SER A 41 -10.41 -4.07 -9.72
C SER A 41 -9.30 -3.01 -9.75
N ALA A 42 -9.69 -1.76 -9.49
CA ALA A 42 -8.74 -0.66 -9.34
C ALA A 42 -7.82 -0.93 -8.14
N THR A 43 -6.51 -0.88 -8.38
CA THR A 43 -5.46 -1.06 -7.36
C THR A 43 -4.87 0.26 -6.89
N SER A 44 -5.29 1.37 -7.48
CA SER A 44 -4.84 2.73 -7.16
C SER A 44 -5.99 3.72 -7.35
N PHE A 45 -6.08 4.70 -6.47
CA PHE A 45 -7.12 5.73 -6.45
C PHE A 45 -6.47 7.10 -6.41
N LYS A 46 -6.93 8.03 -7.25
CA LYS A 46 -6.40 9.39 -7.29
C LYS A 46 -7.22 10.29 -6.36
N CYS A 47 -6.55 10.91 -5.41
CA CYS A 47 -7.13 11.89 -4.49
C CYS A 47 -7.32 13.25 -5.18
N THR A 48 -8.12 14.09 -4.55
CA THR A 48 -8.48 15.43 -5.04
C THR A 48 -7.30 16.39 -5.07
N ASP A 49 -6.33 16.20 -4.18
CA ASP A 49 -5.08 16.97 -4.09
C ASP A 49 -3.97 16.42 -5.00
N GLY A 50 -4.18 15.25 -5.60
CA GLY A 50 -3.25 14.59 -6.52
C GLY A 50 -2.49 13.40 -5.95
N HIS A 51 -2.65 13.05 -4.66
CA HIS A 51 -2.09 11.80 -4.13
C HIS A 51 -2.66 10.57 -4.86
N ILE A 52 -1.87 9.49 -4.90
CA ILE A 52 -2.28 8.20 -5.46
C ILE A 52 -2.21 7.15 -4.36
N VAL A 53 -3.38 6.75 -3.87
CA VAL A 53 -3.52 5.85 -2.72
C VAL A 53 -3.93 4.43 -3.13
N ARG A 54 -3.80 3.47 -2.23
CA ARG A 54 -3.91 2.02 -2.55
C ARG A 54 -5.26 1.42 -2.19
N SER A 55 -6.08 2.13 -1.44
CA SER A 55 -7.39 1.65 -1.01
C SER A 55 -8.45 2.76 -1.03
N LYS A 56 -9.73 2.37 -1.11
CA LYS A 56 -10.85 3.32 -0.99
C LYS A 56 -10.91 3.97 0.38
N ALA A 57 -10.49 3.25 1.42
CA ALA A 57 -10.40 3.79 2.77
C ALA A 57 -9.35 4.91 2.87
N GLU A 58 -8.16 4.68 2.30
CA GLU A 58 -7.14 5.73 2.18
C GLU A 58 -7.66 6.93 1.39
N LEU A 59 -8.38 6.71 0.28
CA LEU A 59 -8.96 7.81 -0.53
C LEU A 59 -9.91 8.68 0.32
N ILE A 60 -10.74 8.07 1.16
CA ILE A 60 -11.68 8.80 2.02
C ILE A 60 -10.92 9.61 3.08
N ILE A 61 -9.92 9.02 3.73
CA ILE A 61 -9.13 9.69 4.77
C ILE A 61 -8.32 10.85 4.17
N ASP A 62 -7.62 10.61 3.07
CA ASP A 62 -6.76 11.58 2.40
C ASP A 62 -7.57 12.79 1.89
N ASN A 63 -8.69 12.53 1.20
CA ASN A 63 -9.60 13.60 0.77
C ASN A 63 -10.23 14.35 1.96
N TYR A 64 -10.49 13.68 3.09
CA TYR A 64 -10.95 14.38 4.29
C TYR A 64 -9.90 15.37 4.80
N LEU A 65 -8.64 14.93 4.93
CA LEU A 65 -7.54 15.80 5.35
C LEU A 65 -7.41 17.01 4.40
N TYR A 66 -7.45 16.77 3.09
CA TYR A 66 -7.40 17.84 2.10
C TYR A 66 -8.57 18.82 2.23
N ASN A 67 -9.81 18.33 2.30
CA ASN A 67 -11.00 19.18 2.39
C ASN A 67 -11.06 20.00 3.69
N CYS A 68 -10.46 19.49 4.77
CA CYS A 68 -10.28 20.24 6.01
C CYS A 68 -9.10 21.23 5.96
N ASN A 69 -8.46 21.42 4.80
CA ASN A 69 -7.24 22.22 4.62
C ASN A 69 -6.08 21.78 5.53
N ILE A 70 -6.01 20.49 5.85
CA ILE A 70 -4.94 19.93 6.66
C ILE A 70 -3.81 19.51 5.71
N SER A 71 -2.68 20.21 5.78
CA SER A 71 -1.47 19.84 5.03
C SER A 71 -0.97 18.47 5.49
N HIS A 72 -0.78 17.55 4.53
CA HIS A 72 -0.37 16.18 4.82
C HIS A 72 0.56 15.63 3.74
N GLU A 73 1.44 14.72 4.13
CA GLU A 73 2.31 13.95 3.25
C GLU A 73 1.85 12.50 3.21
N TYR A 74 1.75 11.91 2.01
CA TYR A 74 1.39 10.51 1.83
C TYR A 74 2.63 9.60 1.65
N GLU A 75 2.63 8.44 2.31
CA GLU A 75 3.53 7.30 2.13
C GLU A 75 5.04 7.63 1.98
N LYS A 76 5.69 8.15 3.04
CA LYS A 76 7.16 8.30 3.08
C LYS A 76 7.85 7.48 4.16
N ALA A 77 9.13 7.20 3.90
CA ALA A 77 9.98 6.43 4.78
C ALA A 77 10.78 7.33 5.73
N ILE A 78 10.77 6.99 7.02
CA ILE A 78 11.59 7.62 8.06
C ILE A 78 12.47 6.56 8.74
N LYS A 79 13.58 7.00 9.34
CA LYS A 79 14.44 6.14 10.16
C LYS A 79 14.20 6.43 11.64
N VAL A 80 13.79 5.41 12.38
CA VAL A 80 13.61 5.46 13.83
C VAL A 80 14.48 4.40 14.47
N ASN A 81 15.49 4.82 15.25
CA ASN A 81 16.43 3.93 15.93
C ASN A 81 17.04 2.86 15.00
N GLY A 82 17.50 3.29 13.82
CA GLY A 82 18.11 2.42 12.82
C GLY A 82 17.15 1.53 12.03
N LYS A 83 15.83 1.59 12.29
CA LYS A 83 14.80 0.87 11.54
C LYS A 83 13.98 1.82 10.68
N THR A 84 13.67 1.39 9.46
CA THR A 84 12.81 2.16 8.55
C THR A 84 11.35 1.91 8.88
N ILE A 85 10.57 2.99 9.01
CA ILE A 85 9.11 2.97 9.07
C ILE A 85 8.61 3.68 7.82
N LEU A 86 7.64 3.07 7.13
CA LEU A 86 6.87 3.71 6.08
C LEU A 86 5.53 4.10 6.70
N TYR A 87 5.24 5.39 6.85
CA TYR A 87 3.98 5.84 7.45
C TYR A 87 2.89 5.98 6.37
N ASP A 88 1.61 6.02 6.76
CA ASP A 88 0.52 6.25 5.80
C ASP A 88 0.36 7.76 5.53
N TRP A 89 0.19 8.56 6.59
CA TRP A 89 0.25 10.02 6.50
C TRP A 89 1.12 10.66 7.58
N TYR A 90 1.65 11.84 7.27
CA TYR A 90 2.29 12.75 8.23
C TYR A 90 1.70 14.14 8.09
N LEU A 91 1.30 14.76 9.20
CA LEU A 91 0.83 16.15 9.23
C LEU A 91 1.97 17.04 9.74
N PRO A 92 2.67 17.80 8.86
CA PRO A 92 3.87 18.55 9.24
C PRO A 92 3.61 19.62 10.29
N GLU A 93 2.44 20.27 10.21
CA GLU A 93 2.07 21.38 11.11
C GLU A 93 1.97 20.94 12.58
N PHE A 94 1.57 19.70 12.83
CA PHE A 94 1.33 19.17 14.19
C PHE A 94 2.40 18.15 14.64
N GLU A 95 3.33 17.84 13.74
CA GLU A 95 4.35 16.80 13.89
C GLU A 95 3.74 15.44 14.29
N ILE A 96 2.63 15.06 13.64
CA ILE A 96 1.88 13.85 13.96
C ILE A 96 1.77 12.91 12.77
N TYR A 97 1.90 11.61 13.04
CA TYR A 97 1.74 10.55 12.05
C TYR A 97 0.34 9.96 12.16
N ILE A 98 -0.22 9.52 11.04
CA ILE A 98 -1.49 8.80 10.98
C ILE A 98 -1.25 7.45 10.32
N GLU A 99 -1.87 6.41 10.88
CA GLU A 99 -1.84 5.05 10.36
C GLU A 99 -3.27 4.51 10.27
N TYR A 100 -3.61 3.89 9.14
CA TYR A 100 -4.87 3.18 8.95
C TYR A 100 -4.69 1.68 9.05
N TRP A 101 -5.33 1.09 10.06
CA TRP A 101 -5.28 -0.33 10.37
C TRP A 101 -6.44 -1.12 9.74
N GLY A 102 -6.54 -1.09 8.40
CA GLY A 102 -7.65 -1.65 7.63
C GLY A 102 -7.65 -3.16 7.38
N PHE A 103 -6.70 -3.91 7.96
CA PHE A 103 -6.60 -5.35 7.72
C PHE A 103 -6.56 -6.14 9.04
N TYR A 104 -7.03 -7.37 9.01
CA TYR A 104 -7.04 -8.26 10.17
C TYR A 104 -6.34 -9.59 9.89
N GLY A 105 -5.50 -10.03 10.82
CA GLY A 105 -4.81 -11.31 10.75
C GLY A 105 -3.58 -11.37 11.65
N LYS A 106 -3.19 -12.56 12.14
CA LYS A 106 -2.10 -12.72 13.13
C LYS A 106 -0.79 -12.05 12.71
N ASN A 107 -0.35 -12.26 11.47
CA ASN A 107 0.88 -11.66 10.94
C ASN A 107 0.76 -10.13 10.77
N TYR A 108 -0.44 -9.63 10.49
CA TYR A 108 -0.70 -8.19 10.38
C TYR A 108 -0.67 -7.53 11.76
N MET A 109 -1.35 -8.12 12.74
CA MET A 109 -1.36 -7.61 14.12
C MET A 109 0.05 -7.54 14.71
N LYS A 110 0.89 -8.56 14.47
CA LYS A 110 2.29 -8.53 14.88
C LYS A 110 3.06 -7.36 14.26
N ARG A 111 2.89 -7.11 12.95
CA ARG A 111 3.52 -5.97 12.25
C ARG A 111 3.01 -4.63 12.77
N LYS A 112 1.71 -4.50 13.02
CA LYS A 112 1.09 -3.33 13.63
C LYS A 112 1.70 -3.04 15.00
N GLU A 113 1.77 -4.05 15.87
CA GLU A 113 2.40 -3.90 17.20
C GLU A 113 3.87 -3.50 17.11
N GLU A 114 4.64 -4.10 16.19
CA GLU A 114 6.04 -3.73 15.97
C GLU A 114 6.16 -2.27 15.50
N LYS A 115 5.31 -1.84 14.57
CA LYS A 115 5.28 -0.46 14.06
C LYS A 115 4.92 0.55 15.16
N ILE A 116 3.88 0.26 15.96
CA ILE A 116 3.50 1.07 17.14
C ILE A 116 4.65 1.15 18.15
N LYS A 117 5.35 0.05 18.42
CA LYS A 117 6.54 0.04 19.30
C LYS A 117 7.64 0.94 18.76
N LEU A 118 7.84 1.03 17.44
CA LEU A 118 8.83 1.92 16.85
C LEU A 118 8.43 3.40 17.02
N TYR A 119 7.16 3.76 16.76
CA TYR A 119 6.67 5.12 17.03
C TYR A 119 6.89 5.53 18.49
N LYS A 120 6.53 4.65 19.44
CA LYS A 120 6.78 4.88 20.88
C LYS A 120 8.26 5.06 21.21
N LYS A 121 9.13 4.20 20.66
CA LYS A 121 10.59 4.31 20.85
C LYS A 121 11.18 5.60 20.26
N GLY A 122 10.61 6.09 19.17
CA GLY A 122 10.98 7.36 18.55
C GLY A 122 10.37 8.60 19.21
N LYS A 123 9.52 8.43 20.23
CA LYS A 123 8.72 9.51 20.84
C LYS A 123 7.90 10.31 19.81
N LEU A 124 7.41 9.63 18.78
CA LEU A 124 6.63 10.22 17.70
C LEU A 124 5.14 10.18 18.05
N LYS A 125 4.40 11.27 17.79
CA LYS A 125 2.94 11.31 17.96
C LYS A 125 2.29 10.46 16.88
N LEU A 126 1.32 9.63 17.26
CA LEU A 126 0.64 8.70 16.36
C LEU A 126 -0.86 8.73 16.58
N ILE A 127 -1.63 8.97 15.52
CA ILE A 127 -3.06 8.67 15.43
C ILE A 127 -3.22 7.31 14.74
N SER A 128 -4.03 6.45 15.34
CA SER A 128 -4.36 5.13 14.82
C SER A 128 -5.83 5.09 14.41
N ILE A 129 -6.09 4.97 13.12
CA ILE A 129 -7.43 4.79 12.57
C ILE A 129 -7.68 3.29 12.44
N GLU A 130 -8.68 2.77 13.14
CA GLU A 130 -9.06 1.36 13.06
C GLU A 130 -10.16 1.16 12.00
N ASP A 131 -10.21 -0.01 11.36
CA ASP A 131 -11.26 -0.33 10.39
C ASP A 131 -12.69 -0.13 10.94
N ILE A 132 -12.90 -0.46 12.22
CA ILE A 132 -14.20 -0.28 12.89
C ILE A 132 -14.70 1.17 12.89
N MET A 133 -13.79 2.15 12.79
CA MET A 133 -14.13 3.57 12.72
C MET A 133 -14.80 3.93 11.38
N PHE A 134 -14.72 3.09 10.34
CA PHE A 134 -15.45 3.31 9.09
C PHE A 134 -16.97 3.19 9.21
N LYS A 135 -17.50 2.78 10.37
CA LYS A 135 -18.93 2.92 10.68
C LYS A 135 -19.41 4.36 10.59
N ASP A 136 -18.56 5.30 11.03
CA ASP A 136 -18.75 6.75 10.86
C ASP A 136 -17.38 7.44 10.84
N ILE A 137 -16.68 7.30 9.70
CA ILE A 137 -15.30 7.75 9.58
C ILE A 137 -15.16 9.26 9.78
N TYR A 138 -16.14 10.05 9.38
CA TYR A 138 -16.09 11.51 9.49
C TYR A 138 -16.16 11.95 10.95
N PHE A 139 -17.10 11.40 11.73
CA PHE A 139 -17.17 11.65 13.17
C PHE A 139 -15.87 11.25 13.88
N HIS A 140 -15.33 10.06 13.57
CA HIS A 140 -14.11 9.58 14.22
C HIS A 140 -12.87 10.39 13.83
N LEU A 141 -12.74 10.83 12.57
CA LEU A 141 -11.65 11.70 12.14
C LEU A 141 -11.74 13.08 12.83
N GLU A 142 -12.93 13.66 12.95
CA GLU A 142 -13.14 14.91 13.69
C GLU A 142 -12.73 14.76 15.16
N GLU A 143 -13.19 13.70 15.83
CA GLU A 143 -12.83 13.41 17.22
C GLU A 143 -11.33 13.19 17.44
N LEU A 144 -10.63 12.57 16.49
CA LEU A 144 -9.18 12.34 16.57
C LEU A 144 -8.36 13.61 16.30
N LEU A 145 -8.90 14.53 15.50
CA LEU A 145 -8.17 15.72 15.01
C LEU A 145 -8.58 17.01 15.72
N LYS A 146 -9.66 17.05 16.50
CA LYS A 146 -10.20 18.26 17.16
C LYS A 146 -9.22 18.94 18.12
N GLU A 147 -8.26 18.18 18.66
CA GLU A 147 -7.21 18.73 19.53
C GLU A 147 -6.16 19.54 18.74
N TYR A 148 -6.06 19.30 17.44
CA TYR A 148 -5.06 19.90 16.55
C TYR A 148 -5.67 20.93 15.59
N VAL A 149 -6.92 20.70 15.17
CA VAL A 149 -7.59 21.48 14.12
C VAL A 149 -8.88 22.06 14.66
N LYS A 150 -9.09 23.37 14.44
CA LYS A 150 -10.38 24.02 14.71
C LYS A 150 -11.30 23.82 13.51
N PHE A 151 -12.24 22.90 13.63
CA PHE A 151 -13.29 22.70 12.64
C PHE A 151 -14.28 23.87 12.72
N LEU A 152 -14.28 24.75 11.71
CA LEU A 152 -15.22 25.87 11.63
C LEU A 152 -16.60 25.44 11.13
N ASP A 153 -16.68 24.30 10.42
CA ASP A 153 -17.90 23.68 9.93
C ASP A 153 -17.52 22.26 9.45
N SER A 154 -17.89 21.20 10.17
CA SER A 154 -17.60 19.81 9.77
C SER A 154 -18.57 19.34 8.69
N LYS A 155 -18.51 19.99 7.53
CA LYS A 155 -19.33 19.61 6.38
C LYS A 155 -18.80 18.33 5.78
N LYS A 156 -19.72 17.40 5.52
CA LYS A 156 -19.39 16.16 4.80
C LYS A 156 -19.17 16.47 3.33
N HIS A 157 -18.17 15.83 2.74
CA HIS A 157 -17.84 16.00 1.33
C HIS A 157 -17.81 14.63 0.64
N CYS A 158 -18.25 14.60 -0.62
CA CYS A 158 -18.19 13.40 -1.43
C CYS A 158 -16.72 12.96 -1.60
N PRO A 159 -16.35 11.73 -1.22
CA PRO A 159 -14.96 11.26 -1.31
C PRO A 159 -14.48 11.05 -2.76
N ASN A 160 -15.36 11.18 -3.75
CA ASN A 160 -15.00 11.03 -5.16
C ASN A 160 -14.75 12.39 -5.86
N CYS A 161 -15.60 13.39 -5.61
CA CYS A 161 -15.54 14.67 -6.31
C CYS A 161 -15.34 15.89 -5.39
N GLY A 162 -15.29 15.71 -4.07
CA GLY A 162 -15.10 16.80 -3.11
C GLY A 162 -16.29 17.75 -2.98
N VAL A 163 -17.43 17.45 -3.60
CA VAL A 163 -18.65 18.29 -3.48
C VAL A 163 -19.25 18.15 -2.08
N LEU A 164 -19.77 19.25 -1.53
CA LEU A 164 -20.49 19.28 -0.26
C LEU A 164 -21.70 18.33 -0.30
N LEU A 165 -21.83 17.49 0.72
CA LEU A 165 -23.01 16.66 0.92
C LEU A 165 -24.05 17.41 1.74
N ASP A 166 -25.33 17.21 1.42
CA ASP A 166 -26.44 17.71 2.22
C ASP A 166 -26.73 16.79 3.42
N ASP A 167 -27.60 17.25 4.34
CA ASP A 167 -27.89 16.58 5.61
C ASP A 167 -28.50 15.18 5.47
N ARG A 168 -28.92 14.76 4.26
CA ARG A 168 -29.46 13.41 4.02
C ARG A 168 -28.37 12.35 3.93
N PHE A 169 -27.10 12.76 3.80
CA PHE A 169 -25.93 11.89 3.61
C PHE A 169 -24.95 11.99 4.79
#